data_AF-A0A7W9X4W6-F1
#
_entry.id   AF-A0A7W9X4W6-F1
#
_cell.length_a   1.000
_cell.length_b   1.000
_cell.length_c   1.000
_cell.angle_alpha   90.00
_cell.angle_beta   90.00
_cell.angle_gamma   90.00
#
_symmetry.space_group_name_H-M   'P 1'
#
loop_
_entity.id
_entity.type
_entity.pdbx_description
1 polymer ?
#
loop_
_entity_poly.entity_id
_entity_poly.type
_entity_poly.pdbx_seq_one_letter_code
_entity_poly.pdbx_strand_id
1 'polypeptide(L)'
;MDRILIDIDKVNPKFARPNTFCANTAFLPFALSTCSMFLAVGAAPHVEVFRNPLFLVCFVICILSVFLFIIPRIFKWDWKAEYFGVSVIYLGSVALLGAIPWGSILLYSKLPIVLRVVGFLLYLFILIGWAWRFVVVYRSISGNAINRQRIYVESNALIYYRQKTDVRILEKEIRFRQFPNALFVIIFMFGAVLMIPYATYLKSTVGLPFTHLFLAIAAIPTDMMAIGLVTRGFIVYYVYPWMIFKASGKRVFVDLVSR
;
A
#
# COMPACT_ATOMS: atom_id res chain seq x y z
N MET A 1 -27.25 -14.17 -26.57
CA MET A 1 -26.08 -13.26 -26.63
C MET A 1 -24.99 -13.96 -25.82
N ASP A 2 -24.35 -14.89 -26.51
CA ASP A 2 -23.81 -16.12 -25.94
C ASP A 2 -22.32 -16.03 -25.63
N ARG A 3 -21.99 -16.57 -24.45
CA ARG A 3 -20.73 -17.27 -24.13
C ARG A 3 -19.44 -16.63 -24.66
N ILE A 4 -18.99 -15.56 -24.03
CA ILE A 4 -17.55 -15.35 -23.95
C ILE A 4 -17.06 -16.12 -22.72
N LEU A 5 -16.70 -17.38 -22.93
CA LEU A 5 -15.65 -18.04 -22.14
C LEU A 5 -14.39 -17.19 -22.36
N ILE A 6 -14.21 -16.14 -21.56
CA ILE A 6 -12.98 -15.35 -21.60
C ILE A 6 -11.91 -16.28 -21.04
N ASP A 7 -11.13 -16.86 -21.95
CA ASP A 7 -9.83 -17.40 -21.61
C ASP A 7 -8.99 -16.22 -21.13
N ILE A 8 -8.92 -16.05 -19.81
CA ILE A 8 -8.26 -14.91 -19.16
C ILE A 8 -6.79 -14.84 -19.58
N ASP A 9 -6.16 -15.99 -19.84
CA ASP A 9 -4.78 -16.07 -20.30
C ASP A 9 -4.60 -15.53 -21.74
N LYS A 10 -5.66 -15.50 -22.56
CA LYS A 10 -5.63 -14.92 -23.91
C LYS A 10 -5.94 -13.43 -23.93
N VAL A 11 -6.73 -12.95 -22.97
CA VAL A 11 -7.18 -11.56 -22.93
C VAL A 11 -6.26 -10.69 -22.09
N ASN A 12 -5.78 -11.18 -20.95
CA ASN A 12 -4.89 -10.41 -20.09
C ASN A 12 -3.42 -10.53 -20.52
N PRO A 13 -2.62 -9.47 -20.31
CA PRO A 13 -1.19 -9.53 -20.58
C PRO A 13 -0.48 -10.51 -19.65
N LYS A 14 0.34 -11.41 -20.21
CA LYS A 14 1.08 -12.44 -19.45
C LYS A 14 1.95 -11.89 -18.33
N PHE A 15 2.55 -10.71 -18.53
CA PHE A 15 3.41 -10.08 -17.51
C PHE A 15 2.65 -9.65 -16.24
N ALA A 16 1.33 -9.44 -16.34
CA ALA A 16 0.49 -9.03 -15.23
C ALA A 16 -0.07 -10.22 -14.42
N ARG A 17 0.20 -11.45 -14.87
CA ARG A 17 -0.19 -12.66 -14.13
C ARG A 17 0.55 -12.69 -12.79
N PRO A 18 -0.10 -13.02 -11.66
CA PRO A 18 0.51 -12.95 -10.33
C PRO A 18 1.82 -13.73 -10.18
N ASN A 19 1.96 -14.88 -10.84
CA ASN A 19 3.21 -15.65 -10.83
C ASN A 19 4.44 -14.87 -11.33
N THR A 20 4.22 -13.90 -12.23
CA THR A 20 5.26 -13.08 -12.85
C THR A 20 5.29 -11.69 -12.22
N PHE A 21 4.13 -11.06 -12.11
CA PHE A 21 3.99 -9.71 -11.58
C PHE A 21 4.43 -9.61 -10.12
N CYS A 22 3.94 -10.47 -9.23
CA CYS A 22 4.31 -10.45 -7.82
C CYS A 22 5.81 -10.71 -7.64
N ALA A 23 6.34 -11.65 -8.42
CA ALA A 23 7.76 -12.00 -8.33
C ALA A 23 8.67 -10.88 -8.86
N ASN A 24 8.27 -10.15 -9.90
CA ASN A 24 9.05 -9.02 -10.41
C ASN A 24 8.93 -7.79 -9.50
N THR A 25 7.76 -7.56 -8.92
CA THR A 25 7.51 -6.41 -8.05
C THR A 25 8.00 -6.61 -6.61
N ALA A 26 8.31 -7.85 -6.20
CA ALA A 26 8.91 -8.17 -4.89
C ALA A 26 10.26 -7.48 -4.63
N PHE A 27 10.94 -6.99 -5.67
CA PHE A 27 12.16 -6.19 -5.51
C PHE A 27 11.92 -4.89 -4.75
N LEU A 28 10.78 -4.22 -4.96
CA LEU A 28 10.50 -2.95 -4.28
C LEU A 28 10.42 -3.11 -2.75
N PRO A 29 9.58 -4.00 -2.18
CA PRO A 29 9.53 -4.17 -0.73
C PRO A 29 10.86 -4.69 -0.17
N PHE A 30 11.62 -5.48 -0.92
CA PHE A 30 12.98 -5.88 -0.53
C PHE A 30 13.94 -4.67 -0.42
N ALA A 31 13.98 -3.82 -1.46
CA ALA A 31 14.84 -2.64 -1.48
C ALA A 31 14.44 -1.63 -0.40
N LEU A 32 13.14 -1.33 -0.28
CA LEU A 32 12.64 -0.36 0.70
C LEU A 32 12.81 -0.85 2.13
N SER A 33 12.56 -2.13 2.42
CA SER A 33 12.82 -2.68 3.75
C SER A 33 14.30 -2.68 4.09
N THR A 34 15.19 -3.01 3.15
CA THR A 34 16.64 -2.96 3.36
C THR A 34 17.13 -1.54 3.63
N CYS A 35 16.73 -0.55 2.82
CA CYS A 35 17.04 0.86 3.07
C CYS A 35 16.49 1.33 4.43
N SER A 36 15.29 0.87 4.77
CA SER A 36 14.64 1.20 6.03
C SER A 36 15.31 0.56 7.25
N MET A 37 15.94 -0.61 7.11
CA MET A 37 16.77 -1.21 8.16
C MET A 37 17.97 -0.31 8.48
N PHE A 38 18.65 0.21 7.45
CA PHE A 38 19.75 1.17 7.66
C PHE A 38 19.28 2.45 8.36
N LEU A 39 18.11 2.97 7.98
CA LEU A 39 17.50 4.12 8.68
C LEU A 39 17.18 3.78 10.14
N ALA A 40 16.61 2.61 10.42
CA ALA A 40 16.28 2.19 11.77
C ALA A 40 17.52 2.06 12.67
N VAL A 41 18.61 1.49 12.16
CA VAL A 41 19.90 1.40 12.87
C VAL A 41 20.51 2.78 13.08
N GLY A 42 20.50 3.64 12.05
CA GLY A 42 21.04 4.98 12.11
C GLY A 42 20.32 5.90 13.11
N ALA A 43 19.05 5.63 13.43
CA ALA A 43 18.31 6.37 14.45
C ALA A 43 18.79 6.06 15.88
N ALA A 44 19.29 4.85 16.12
CA ALA A 44 19.68 4.36 17.45
C ALA A 44 20.94 3.48 17.38
N PRO A 45 22.12 4.05 17.06
CA PRO A 45 23.34 3.28 16.81
C PRO A 45 23.88 2.56 18.06
N HIS A 46 23.43 2.95 19.25
CA HIS A 46 23.80 2.36 20.53
C HIS A 46 22.90 1.18 20.94
N VAL A 47 21.79 0.95 20.23
CA VAL A 47 20.88 -0.17 20.49
C VAL A 47 21.32 -1.37 19.65
N GLU A 48 21.47 -2.54 20.29
CA GLU A 48 21.74 -3.79 19.57
C GLU A 48 20.71 -4.02 18.46
N VAL A 49 21.18 -4.41 17.27
CA VAL A 49 20.38 -4.50 16.05
C VAL A 49 19.10 -5.34 16.24
N PHE A 50 19.22 -6.52 16.85
CA PHE A 50 18.09 -7.43 17.09
C PHE A 50 17.17 -7.00 18.25
N ARG A 51 17.53 -5.96 19.00
CA ARG A 51 16.66 -5.33 20.02
C ARG A 51 15.93 -4.11 19.48
N ASN A 52 16.24 -3.65 18.27
CA ASN A 52 15.59 -2.50 17.65
C ASN A 52 14.27 -2.94 16.98
N PRO A 53 13.08 -2.59 17.53
CA PRO A 53 11.80 -3.00 16.98
C PRO A 53 11.57 -2.54 15.53
N LEU A 54 12.07 -1.35 15.15
CA LEU A 54 11.94 -0.84 13.79
C LEU A 54 12.75 -1.68 12.81
N PHE A 55 13.94 -2.11 13.21
CA PHE A 55 14.75 -3.04 12.42
C PHE A 55 14.04 -4.38 12.23
N LEU A 56 13.48 -4.95 13.30
CA LEU A 56 12.77 -6.23 13.24
C LEU A 56 11.56 -6.18 12.30
N VAL A 57 10.77 -5.11 12.33
CA VAL A 57 9.64 -4.91 11.40
C VAL A 57 10.13 -4.90 9.95
N CYS A 58 11.18 -4.13 9.64
CA CYS A 58 11.75 -4.10 8.29
C CYS A 58 12.34 -5.45 7.89
N PHE A 59 13.01 -6.15 8.80
CA PHE A 59 13.60 -7.46 8.56
C PHE A 59 12.52 -8.50 8.21
N VAL A 60 11.39 -8.50 8.92
CA VAL A 60 10.24 -9.37 8.59
C VAL A 60 9.71 -9.05 7.19
N ILE A 61 9.53 -7.77 6.84
CA ILE A 61 9.08 -7.38 5.49
C ILE A 61 10.09 -7.82 4.42
N CYS A 62 11.39 -7.73 4.72
CA CYS A 62 12.46 -8.18 3.83
C CYS A 62 12.35 -9.70 3.56
N ILE A 63 12.19 -10.50 4.62
CA ILE A 63 11.97 -11.96 4.52
C ILE A 63 10.70 -12.26 3.72
N LEU A 64 9.59 -11.59 4.02
CA LEU A 64 8.33 -11.75 3.28
C LEU A 64 8.53 -11.45 1.79
N SER A 65 9.32 -10.43 1.46
CA SER A 65 9.64 -10.08 0.07
C SER A 65 10.38 -11.20 -0.65
N VAL A 66 11.30 -11.90 0.02
CA VAL A 66 11.98 -13.10 -0.53
C VAL A 66 10.97 -14.21 -0.83
N PHE A 67 10.02 -14.46 0.08
CA PHE A 67 8.95 -15.43 -0.19
C PHE A 67 8.08 -15.02 -1.38
N LEU A 68 7.82 -13.72 -1.57
CA LEU A 68 7.09 -13.21 -2.74
C LEU A 68 7.83 -13.40 -4.07
N PHE A 69 9.15 -13.52 -4.06
CA PHE A 69 9.91 -13.90 -5.27
C PHE A 69 9.71 -15.36 -5.68
N ILE A 70 9.50 -16.23 -4.69
CA ILE A 70 9.61 -17.69 -4.85
C ILE A 70 8.22 -18.33 -4.95
N ILE A 71 7.35 -18.07 -3.99
CA ILE A 71 6.04 -18.74 -3.84
C ILE A 71 5.17 -18.58 -5.10
N PRO A 72 4.98 -17.38 -5.69
CA PRO A 72 4.10 -17.22 -6.84
C PRO A 72 4.55 -18.04 -8.06
N ARG A 73 5.86 -18.26 -8.20
CA ARG A 73 6.45 -19.05 -9.29
C ARG A 73 6.32 -20.56 -9.05
N ILE A 74 6.66 -21.03 -7.85
CA ILE A 74 6.56 -22.46 -7.49
C ILE A 74 5.11 -22.95 -7.58
N PHE A 75 4.18 -22.19 -6.98
CA PHE A 75 2.77 -22.56 -6.93
C PHE A 75 1.98 -22.10 -8.16
N LYS A 76 2.66 -21.54 -9.18
CA LYS A 76 2.07 -21.13 -10.46
C LYS A 76 0.77 -20.33 -10.30
N TRP A 77 0.81 -19.27 -9.48
CA TRP A 77 -0.37 -18.44 -9.20
C TRP A 77 -1.06 -17.98 -10.48
N ASP A 78 -2.38 -18.18 -10.52
CA ASP A 78 -3.25 -17.90 -11.65
C ASP A 78 -3.95 -16.54 -11.48
N TRP A 79 -5.07 -16.33 -12.18
CA TRP A 79 -5.80 -15.07 -12.19
C TRP A 79 -6.77 -14.89 -11.00
N LYS A 80 -6.74 -15.75 -9.98
CA LYS A 80 -7.58 -15.57 -8.79
C LYS A 80 -7.27 -14.26 -8.08
N ALA A 81 -8.32 -13.55 -7.67
CA ALA A 81 -8.21 -12.25 -7.01
C ALA A 81 -7.33 -12.28 -5.74
N GLU A 82 -7.38 -13.37 -4.97
CA GLU A 82 -6.60 -13.52 -3.73
C GLU A 82 -5.08 -13.43 -3.95
N TYR A 83 -4.59 -13.84 -5.12
CA TYR A 83 -3.17 -13.75 -5.48
C TYR A 83 -2.75 -12.33 -5.86
N PHE A 84 -3.67 -11.53 -6.41
CA PHE A 84 -3.41 -10.11 -6.65
C PHE A 84 -3.38 -9.30 -5.36
N GLY A 85 -4.14 -9.71 -4.34
CA GLY A 85 -4.17 -9.01 -3.05
C GLY A 85 -2.80 -8.95 -2.36
N VAL A 86 -1.88 -9.86 -2.68
CA VAL A 86 -0.52 -9.89 -2.14
C VAL A 86 0.29 -8.64 -2.53
N SER A 87 -0.13 -7.92 -3.59
CA SER A 87 0.39 -6.61 -3.95
C SER A 87 0.23 -5.55 -2.84
N VAL A 88 -0.61 -5.79 -1.83
CA VAL A 88 -0.69 -4.98 -0.60
C VAL A 88 0.66 -4.91 0.12
N ILE A 89 1.47 -5.98 0.13
CA ILE A 89 2.80 -5.95 0.75
C ILE A 89 3.74 -5.02 -0.04
N TYR A 90 3.70 -5.10 -1.37
CA TYR A 90 4.45 -4.22 -2.26
C TYR A 90 4.06 -2.74 -2.04
N LEU A 91 2.76 -2.41 -2.09
CA LEU A 91 2.29 -1.04 -1.90
C LEU A 91 2.53 -0.55 -0.47
N GLY A 92 2.34 -1.41 0.52
CA GLY A 92 2.53 -1.09 1.95
C GLY A 92 3.99 -0.80 2.29
N SER A 93 4.94 -1.46 1.62
CA SER A 93 6.37 -1.19 1.83
C SER A 93 6.79 0.24 1.47
N VAL A 94 6.06 0.90 0.57
CA VAL A 94 6.28 2.32 0.23
C VAL A 94 6.06 3.20 1.45
N ALA A 95 5.13 2.83 2.34
CA ALA A 95 4.87 3.57 3.57
C ALA A 95 6.01 3.47 4.60
N LEU A 96 6.99 2.58 4.42
CA LEU A 96 8.17 2.54 5.28
C LEU A 96 8.99 3.83 5.23
N LEU A 97 8.90 4.57 4.12
CA LEU A 97 9.60 5.83 3.91
C LEU A 97 9.25 6.88 4.97
N GLY A 98 8.00 6.96 5.42
CA GLY A 98 7.62 7.82 6.56
C GLY A 98 7.40 7.06 7.86
N ALA A 99 6.93 5.81 7.82
CA ALA A 99 6.66 5.04 9.05
C ALA A 99 7.92 4.83 9.90
N ILE A 100 9.08 4.61 9.27
CA ILE A 100 10.34 4.37 9.99
C ILE A 100 10.88 5.67 10.59
N PRO A 101 10.93 6.80 9.87
CA PRO A 101 11.23 8.10 10.48
C PRO A 101 10.29 8.48 11.62
N TRP A 102 8.97 8.36 11.44
CA TRP A 102 8.00 8.69 12.50
C TRP A 102 8.13 7.75 13.71
N GLY A 103 8.35 6.45 13.47
CA GLY A 103 8.66 5.49 14.53
C GLY A 103 9.98 5.83 15.25
N SER A 104 10.98 6.32 14.51
CA SER A 104 12.27 6.73 15.09
C SER A 104 12.12 7.98 15.96
N ILE A 105 11.31 8.95 15.53
CA ILE A 105 10.96 10.14 16.33
C ILE A 105 10.23 9.72 17.61
N LEU A 106 9.28 8.79 17.52
CA LEU A 106 8.55 8.29 18.67
C LEU A 106 9.48 7.63 19.70
N LEU A 107 10.33 6.71 19.25
CA LEU A 107 11.10 5.83 20.12
C LEU A 107 12.44 6.44 20.57
N TYR A 108 13.14 7.15 19.68
CA TYR A 108 14.56 7.44 19.85
C TYR A 108 14.92 8.94 19.86
N SER A 109 13.96 9.84 19.64
CA SER A 109 14.25 11.28 19.71
C SER A 109 14.60 11.74 21.14
N LYS A 110 15.02 13.00 21.28
CA LYS A 110 15.24 13.71 22.56
C LYS A 110 14.09 14.62 22.95
N LEU A 111 13.05 14.75 22.12
CA LEU A 111 11.91 15.63 22.38
C LEU A 111 11.14 15.21 23.65
N PRO A 112 10.38 16.08 24.30
CA PRO A 112 9.43 15.67 25.33
C PRO A 112 8.48 14.57 24.83
N ILE A 113 8.18 13.57 25.65
CA ILE A 113 7.37 12.40 25.27
C ILE A 113 5.99 12.80 24.71
N VAL A 114 5.40 13.87 25.25
CA VAL A 114 4.12 14.41 24.79
C VAL A 114 4.20 14.82 23.31
N LEU A 115 5.24 15.54 22.90
CA LEU A 115 5.40 15.98 21.50
C LEU A 115 5.61 14.80 20.56
N ARG A 116 6.35 13.78 21.00
CA ARG A 116 6.58 12.55 20.21
C ARG A 116 5.28 11.81 19.96
N VAL A 117 4.51 11.57 21.01
CA VAL A 117 3.25 10.82 20.95
C VAL A 117 2.22 11.60 20.14
N VAL A 118 2.05 12.90 20.41
CA VAL A 118 1.10 13.74 19.66
C VAL A 118 1.47 13.80 18.17
N GLY A 119 2.75 13.99 17.84
CA GLY A 119 3.22 14.01 16.45
C GLY A 119 2.95 12.68 15.74
N PHE A 120 3.27 11.56 16.38
CA PHE A 120 3.01 10.23 15.83
C PHE A 120 1.51 9.94 15.67
N LEU A 121 0.68 10.31 16.64
CA LEU A 121 -0.77 10.17 16.55
C LEU A 121 -1.35 11.04 15.43
N LEU A 122 -0.83 12.25 15.22
CA LEU A 122 -1.24 13.10 14.10
C LEU A 122 -0.90 12.44 12.75
N TYR A 123 0.30 11.88 12.62
CA TYR A 123 0.69 11.11 11.44
C TYR A 123 -0.26 9.93 11.19
N LEU A 124 -0.55 9.13 12.22
CA LEU A 124 -1.52 8.02 12.10
C LEU A 124 -2.92 8.51 11.76
N PHE A 125 -3.38 9.60 12.37
CA PHE A 125 -4.70 10.16 12.11
C PHE A 125 -4.86 10.59 10.64
N ILE A 126 -3.83 11.20 10.05
CA ILE A 126 -3.82 11.58 8.63
C ILE A 126 -3.93 10.32 7.76
N LEU A 127 -3.15 9.27 8.04
CA LEU A 127 -3.17 8.03 7.26
C LEU A 127 -4.48 7.26 7.39
N ILE A 128 -5.00 7.12 8.61
CA ILE A 128 -6.28 6.45 8.88
C ILE A 128 -7.43 7.22 8.26
N GLY A 129 -7.46 8.55 8.42
CA GLY A 129 -8.47 9.40 7.79
C GLY A 129 -8.44 9.28 6.26
N TRP A 130 -7.25 9.19 5.66
CA TRP A 130 -7.10 8.96 4.23
C TRP A 130 -7.60 7.58 3.81
N ALA A 131 -7.20 6.51 4.52
CA ALA A 131 -7.66 5.14 4.27
C ALA A 131 -9.19 5.01 4.37
N TRP A 132 -9.79 5.68 5.37
CA TRP A 132 -11.23 5.65 5.60
C TRP A 132 -12.02 6.17 4.39
N ARG A 133 -11.50 7.16 3.66
CA ARG A 133 -12.15 7.65 2.43
C ARG A 133 -12.31 6.55 1.38
N PHE A 134 -11.32 5.66 1.24
CA PHE A 134 -11.43 4.51 0.34
C PHE A 134 -12.49 3.53 0.81
N VAL A 135 -12.56 3.25 2.11
CA VAL A 135 -13.58 2.37 2.69
C VAL A 135 -14.99 2.91 2.42
N VAL A 136 -15.23 4.20 2.66
CA VAL A 136 -16.54 4.83 2.44
C VAL A 136 -16.94 4.77 0.96
N VAL A 137 -16.03 5.11 0.04
CA VAL A 137 -16.30 5.08 -1.40
C VAL A 137 -16.61 3.66 -1.86
N TYR A 138 -15.80 2.69 -1.45
CA TYR A 138 -16.04 1.31 -1.86
C TYR A 138 -17.28 0.71 -1.23
N ARG A 139 -17.66 1.09 0.01
CA ARG A 139 -18.96 0.72 0.59
C ARG A 139 -20.13 1.26 -0.23
N SER A 140 -20.01 2.47 -0.78
CA SER A 140 -21.03 3.04 -1.67
C SER A 140 -21.10 2.28 -3.02
N ILE A 141 -19.94 2.02 -3.65
CA ILE A 141 -19.87 1.25 -4.90
C ILE A 141 -20.46 -0.15 -4.71
N SER A 142 -20.01 -0.85 -3.67
CA SER A 142 -20.49 -2.20 -3.38
C SER A 142 -21.89 -2.21 -2.82
N GLY A 143 -22.42 -1.15 -2.21
CA GLY A 143 -23.81 -1.07 -1.76
C GLY A 143 -24.80 -1.05 -2.93
N ASN A 144 -24.41 -0.47 -4.06
CA ASN A 144 -25.23 -0.36 -5.26
C ASN A 144 -25.20 -1.65 -6.09
N ALA A 145 -26.35 -2.31 -6.24
CA ALA A 145 -26.49 -3.56 -6.99
C ALA A 145 -26.06 -3.44 -8.47
N ILE A 146 -26.35 -2.31 -9.11
CA ILE A 146 -26.00 -2.05 -10.51
C ILE A 146 -24.47 -2.00 -10.66
N ASN A 147 -23.80 -1.27 -9.78
CA ASN A 147 -22.34 -1.17 -9.82
C ASN A 147 -21.67 -2.51 -9.51
N ARG A 148 -22.20 -3.26 -8.54
CA ARG A 148 -21.72 -4.63 -8.26
C ARG A 148 -21.80 -5.52 -9.48
N GLN A 149 -22.94 -5.54 -10.19
CA GLN A 149 -23.14 -6.38 -11.38
C GLN A 149 -22.27 -5.93 -12.57
N ARG A 150 -21.93 -4.64 -12.66
CA ARG A 150 -21.00 -4.13 -13.67
C ARG A 150 -19.54 -4.54 -13.39
N ILE A 151 -19.15 -4.52 -12.11
CA ILE A 151 -17.78 -4.83 -11.68
C ILE A 151 -17.54 -6.35 -11.61
N TYR A 152 -18.51 -7.09 -11.09
CA TYR A 152 -18.45 -8.54 -10.92
C TYR A 152 -19.45 -9.21 -11.85
N VAL A 153 -18.93 -9.74 -12.96
CA VAL A 153 -19.75 -10.40 -13.97
C VAL A 153 -19.65 -11.90 -13.81
N GLU A 154 -20.79 -12.52 -13.57
CA GLU A 154 -20.92 -13.96 -13.48
C GLU A 154 -20.92 -14.59 -14.88
N SER A 155 -20.12 -15.64 -15.06
CA SER A 155 -20.12 -16.44 -16.29
C SER A 155 -19.83 -17.90 -15.95
N ASN A 156 -20.77 -18.78 -16.29
CA ASN A 156 -20.74 -20.21 -15.94
C ASN A 156 -20.51 -20.45 -14.43
N ALA A 157 -19.44 -21.16 -14.08
CA ALA A 157 -19.06 -21.51 -12.71
C ALA A 157 -18.15 -20.47 -12.03
N LEU A 158 -17.86 -19.33 -12.66
CA LEU A 158 -16.87 -18.35 -12.22
C LEU A 158 -17.41 -16.93 -12.20
N ILE A 159 -16.76 -16.06 -11.43
CA ILE A 159 -17.07 -14.62 -11.38
C ILE A 159 -15.83 -13.82 -11.78
N TYR A 160 -16.00 -12.86 -12.67
CA TYR A 160 -14.92 -12.03 -13.21
C TYR A 160 -15.00 -10.63 -12.59
N TYR A 161 -13.93 -10.20 -11.95
CA TYR A 161 -13.72 -8.82 -11.51
C TYR A 161 -13.14 -8.01 -12.67
N ARG A 162 -13.92 -7.07 -13.21
CA ARG A 162 -13.52 -6.17 -14.31
C ARG A 162 -12.82 -4.93 -13.79
N GLN A 163 -11.49 -4.91 -13.83
CA GLN A 163 -10.71 -3.80 -13.29
C GLN A 163 -10.92 -2.49 -14.04
N LYS A 164 -11.06 -2.50 -15.37
CA LYS A 164 -11.29 -1.25 -16.12
C LYS A 164 -12.64 -0.63 -15.81
N THR A 165 -13.66 -1.46 -15.54
CA THR A 165 -14.99 -0.99 -15.14
C THR A 165 -14.93 -0.37 -13.75
N ASP A 166 -14.24 -0.99 -12.79
CA ASP A 166 -13.99 -0.40 -11.46
C ASP A 166 -13.27 0.96 -11.57
N VAL A 167 -12.16 1.02 -12.32
CA VAL A 167 -11.42 2.27 -12.56
C VAL A 167 -12.30 3.33 -13.21
N ARG A 168 -13.12 2.97 -14.20
CA ARG A 168 -14.03 3.91 -14.87
C ARG A 168 -15.06 4.48 -13.91
N ILE A 169 -15.71 3.64 -13.10
CA ILE A 169 -16.68 4.10 -12.10
C ILE A 169 -15.99 5.06 -11.12
N LEU A 170 -14.82 4.68 -10.64
CA LEU A 170 -14.09 5.44 -9.64
C LEU A 170 -13.59 6.80 -10.18
N GLU A 171 -13.03 6.85 -11.39
CA GLU A 171 -12.43 8.08 -11.96
C GLU A 171 -13.42 8.96 -12.73
N LYS A 172 -14.39 8.38 -13.45
CA LYS A 172 -15.29 9.14 -14.34
C LYS A 172 -16.64 9.41 -13.70
N GLU A 173 -17.21 8.43 -13.01
CA GLU A 173 -18.56 8.54 -12.42
C GLU A 173 -18.49 9.19 -11.03
N ILE A 174 -17.67 8.64 -10.13
CA ILE A 174 -17.51 9.15 -8.75
C ILE A 174 -16.47 10.28 -8.68
N ARG A 175 -15.51 10.31 -9.61
CA ARG A 175 -14.39 11.27 -9.64
C ARG A 175 -13.58 11.27 -8.33
N PHE A 176 -13.38 10.08 -7.77
CA PHE A 176 -12.64 9.92 -6.53
C PHE A 176 -11.14 10.18 -6.75
N ARG A 177 -10.58 11.08 -5.95
CA ARG A 177 -9.14 11.36 -5.94
C ARG A 177 -8.40 10.29 -5.14
N GLN A 178 -7.78 9.35 -5.86
CA GLN A 178 -6.95 8.29 -5.26
C GLN A 178 -5.62 8.79 -4.71
N PHE A 179 -5.09 9.87 -5.29
CA PHE A 179 -3.82 10.46 -4.89
C PHE A 179 -4.06 11.74 -4.06
N PRO A 180 -3.15 12.07 -3.12
CA PRO A 180 -3.15 13.38 -2.48
C PRO A 180 -3.13 14.51 -3.52
N ASN A 181 -3.73 15.65 -3.15
CA ASN A 181 -3.73 16.82 -4.03
C ASN A 181 -2.29 17.28 -4.32
N ALA A 182 -1.99 17.64 -5.56
CA ALA A 182 -0.67 18.15 -5.95
C ALA A 182 -0.20 19.32 -5.07
N LEU A 183 -1.09 20.26 -4.74
CA LEU A 183 -0.76 21.36 -3.83
C LEU A 183 -0.37 20.87 -2.44
N PHE A 184 -1.05 19.84 -1.94
CA PHE A 184 -0.71 19.20 -0.67
C PHE A 184 0.68 18.57 -0.73
N VAL A 185 1.00 17.84 -1.80
CA VAL A 185 2.35 17.28 -2.02
C VAL A 185 3.40 18.39 -2.01
N ILE A 186 3.17 19.47 -2.75
CA ILE A 186 4.09 20.62 -2.83
C ILE A 186 4.32 21.24 -1.45
N ILE A 187 3.26 21.45 -0.65
CA ILE A 187 3.39 22.03 0.69
C ILE A 187 4.29 21.18 1.59
N PHE A 188 4.10 19.86 1.60
CA PHE A 188 4.95 18.97 2.42
C PHE A 188 6.39 18.91 1.93
N MET A 189 6.60 18.84 0.63
CA MET A 189 7.95 18.86 0.04
C MET A 189 8.66 20.20 0.30
N PHE A 190 7.96 21.32 0.12
CA PHE A 190 8.49 22.65 0.41
C PHE A 190 8.80 22.81 1.90
N GLY A 191 7.90 22.36 2.78
CA GLY A 191 8.14 22.34 4.22
C GLY A 191 9.39 21.53 4.60
N ALA A 192 9.58 20.35 4.01
CA ALA A 192 10.78 19.54 4.24
C ALA A 192 12.06 20.24 3.73
N VAL A 193 12.00 20.92 2.58
CA VAL A 193 13.13 21.69 2.04
C VAL A 193 13.47 22.90 2.94
N LEU A 194 12.46 23.59 3.48
CA LEU A 194 12.67 24.69 4.42
C LEU A 194 13.36 24.27 5.72
N MET A 195 13.39 22.97 6.05
CA MET A 195 14.13 22.46 7.20
C MET A 195 15.64 22.36 6.94
N ILE A 196 16.10 22.36 5.69
CA ILE A 196 17.51 22.15 5.31
C ILE A 196 18.44 23.20 5.93
N PRO A 197 18.16 24.51 5.88
CA PRO A 197 19.02 25.54 6.51
C PRO A 197 19.19 25.33 8.02
N TYR A 198 18.26 24.62 8.65
CA TYR A 198 18.24 24.35 10.09
C TYR A 198 18.68 22.93 10.44
N ALA A 199 19.24 22.17 9.50
CA ALA A 199 19.52 20.74 9.67
C ALA A 199 20.37 20.43 10.92
N THR A 200 21.43 21.19 11.17
CA THR A 200 22.31 21.01 12.33
C THR A 200 21.58 21.26 13.65
N TYR A 201 20.78 22.32 13.69
CA TYR A 201 19.99 22.70 14.87
C TYR A 201 18.87 21.68 15.15
N LEU A 202 18.18 21.21 14.10
CA LEU A 202 17.14 20.21 14.23
C LEU A 202 17.73 18.85 14.68
N LYS A 203 18.90 18.46 14.15
CA LYS A 203 19.63 17.27 14.60
C LYS A 203 19.98 17.35 16.09
N SER A 204 20.53 18.49 16.55
CA SER A 204 20.90 18.64 17.96
C SER A 204 19.69 18.63 18.89
N THR A 205 18.60 19.28 18.48
CA THR A 205 17.36 19.41 19.26
C THR A 205 16.58 18.10 19.32
N VAL A 206 16.34 17.46 18.17
CA VAL A 206 15.55 16.22 18.10
C VAL A 206 16.40 15.00 18.45
N GLY A 207 17.73 15.09 18.37
CA GLY A 207 18.64 14.00 18.68
C GLY A 207 18.67 12.87 17.66
N LEU A 208 18.10 13.08 16.48
CA LEU A 208 18.09 12.14 15.36
C LEU A 208 18.81 12.73 14.15
N PRO A 209 19.36 11.88 13.25
CA PRO A 209 19.89 12.37 11.98
C PRO A 209 18.84 13.18 11.20
N PHE A 210 19.29 14.23 10.50
CA PHE A 210 18.40 15.13 9.75
C PHE A 210 17.57 14.39 8.69
N THR A 211 18.13 13.32 8.11
CA THR A 211 17.43 12.47 7.12
C THR A 211 16.11 11.93 7.65
N HIS A 212 16.03 11.54 8.93
CA HIS A 212 14.78 11.09 9.55
C HIS A 212 13.77 12.24 9.64
N LEU A 213 14.21 13.43 10.03
CA LEU A 213 13.30 14.58 10.17
C LEU A 213 12.77 15.03 8.81
N PHE A 214 13.64 15.06 7.81
CA PHE A 214 13.29 15.38 6.43
C PHE A 214 12.28 14.36 5.87
N LEU A 215 12.57 13.07 5.98
CA LEU A 215 11.70 12.01 5.46
C LEU A 215 10.37 11.93 6.22
N ALA A 216 10.34 12.17 7.53
CA ALA A 216 9.11 12.18 8.30
C ALA A 216 8.08 13.18 7.74
N ILE A 217 8.53 14.33 7.22
CA ILE A 217 7.65 15.32 6.60
C ILE A 217 7.45 15.01 5.11
N ALA A 218 8.53 14.81 4.35
CA ALA A 218 8.48 14.63 2.90
C ALA A 218 7.70 13.37 2.47
N ALA A 219 7.72 12.30 3.27
CA ALA A 219 7.08 11.04 2.93
C ALA A 219 5.57 11.01 3.21
N ILE A 220 4.99 11.98 3.94
CA ILE A 220 3.56 11.95 4.31
C ILE A 220 2.64 11.76 3.09
N PRO A 221 2.78 12.54 1.99
CA PRO A 221 1.92 12.32 0.81
C PRO A 221 2.14 10.95 0.17
N THR A 222 3.38 10.47 0.15
CA THR A 222 3.74 9.15 -0.39
C THR A 222 3.12 8.03 0.45
N ASP A 223 3.18 8.12 1.78
CA ASP A 223 2.54 7.18 2.70
C ASP A 223 1.03 7.22 2.57
N MET A 224 0.41 8.40 2.42
CA MET A 224 -1.03 8.52 2.17
C MET A 224 -1.41 7.79 0.87
N MET A 225 -0.67 8.00 -0.21
CA MET A 225 -0.87 7.29 -1.47
C MET A 225 -0.75 5.77 -1.27
N ALA A 226 0.33 5.31 -0.63
CA ALA A 226 0.60 3.90 -0.37
C ALA A 226 -0.53 3.24 0.43
N ILE A 227 -0.91 3.82 1.56
CA ILE A 227 -1.97 3.32 2.45
C ILE A 227 -3.34 3.34 1.76
N GLY A 228 -3.63 4.38 0.96
CA GLY A 228 -4.86 4.43 0.16
C GLY A 228 -4.95 3.28 -0.85
N LEU A 229 -3.87 3.04 -1.60
CA LEU A 229 -3.79 1.95 -2.57
C LEU A 229 -3.80 0.56 -1.91
N VAL A 230 -3.14 0.41 -0.75
CA VAL A 230 -3.24 -0.80 0.09
C VAL A 230 -4.68 -1.05 0.50
N THR A 231 -5.37 -0.03 1.00
CA THR A 231 -6.78 -0.15 1.43
C THR A 231 -7.66 -0.56 0.28
N ARG A 232 -7.49 0.07 -0.90
CA ARG A 232 -8.17 -0.33 -2.13
C ARG A 232 -7.89 -1.79 -2.50
N GLY A 233 -6.62 -2.17 -2.57
CA GLY A 233 -6.19 -3.52 -2.94
C GLY A 233 -6.77 -4.57 -1.99
N PHE A 234 -6.74 -4.29 -0.69
CA PHE A 234 -7.31 -5.18 0.33
C PHE A 234 -8.83 -5.38 0.14
N ILE A 235 -9.56 -4.29 -0.08
CA ILE A 235 -11.02 -4.35 -0.29
C ILE A 235 -11.36 -5.12 -1.58
N VAL A 236 -10.69 -4.78 -2.68
CA VAL A 236 -10.98 -5.30 -4.03
C VAL A 236 -10.57 -6.76 -4.19
N TYR A 237 -9.43 -7.17 -3.61
CA TYR A 237 -8.85 -8.49 -3.84
C TYR A 237 -9.07 -9.49 -2.70
N TYR A 238 -9.40 -9.04 -1.49
CA TYR A 238 -9.71 -9.93 -0.36
C TYR A 238 -11.15 -9.78 0.11
N VAL A 239 -11.58 -8.58 0.51
CA VAL A 239 -12.89 -8.41 1.18
C VAL A 239 -14.06 -8.79 0.25
N TYR A 240 -14.16 -8.17 -0.93
CA TYR A 240 -15.29 -8.47 -1.82
C TYR A 240 -15.23 -9.86 -2.46
N PRO A 241 -14.08 -10.36 -2.93
CA PRO A 241 -13.98 -11.74 -3.39
C PRO A 241 -14.40 -12.76 -2.33
N TRP A 242 -14.04 -12.53 -1.05
CA TRP A 242 -14.46 -13.39 0.04
C TRP A 242 -15.98 -13.32 0.29
N MET A 243 -16.56 -12.12 0.28
CA MET A 243 -18.02 -11.95 0.40
C MET A 243 -18.78 -12.65 -0.73
N ILE A 244 -18.30 -12.52 -1.96
CA ILE A 244 -18.87 -13.17 -3.15
C ILE A 244 -18.74 -14.69 -3.04
N PHE A 245 -17.58 -15.20 -2.65
CA PHE A 245 -17.37 -16.63 -2.45
C PHE A 245 -18.31 -17.18 -1.37
N LYS A 246 -18.50 -16.47 -0.26
CA LYS A 246 -19.43 -16.87 0.81
C LYS A 246 -20.88 -16.92 0.32
N ALA A 247 -21.28 -16.01 -0.56
CA ALA A 247 -22.64 -15.93 -1.07
C ALA A 247 -22.94 -16.90 -2.22
N SER A 248 -21.96 -17.18 -3.08
CA SER A 248 -22.17 -17.90 -4.35
C SER A 248 -21.44 -19.25 -4.43
N GLY A 249 -20.45 -19.50 -3.55
CA GLY A 249 -19.51 -20.61 -3.67
C GLY A 249 -18.49 -20.46 -4.81
N LYS A 250 -18.56 -19.38 -5.61
CA LYS A 250 -17.72 -19.18 -6.80
C LYS A 250 -16.49 -18.35 -6.48
N ARG A 251 -15.35 -18.74 -7.06
CA ARG A 251 -14.10 -17.99 -6.95
C ARG A 251 -14.11 -16.82 -7.93
N VAL A 252 -13.46 -15.72 -7.51
CA VAL A 252 -13.34 -14.50 -8.32
C VAL A 252 -12.00 -14.45 -9.03
N PHE A 253 -12.04 -14.21 -10.33
CA PHE A 253 -10.87 -14.06 -11.19
C PHE A 253 -10.76 -12.63 -11.72
N VAL A 254 -9.55 -12.13 -11.91
CA VAL A 254 -9.29 -10.75 -12.33
C VAL A 254 -9.23 -10.65 -13.85
N ASP A 255 -10.08 -9.78 -14.40
CA ASP A 255 -10.06 -9.34 -15.79
C ASP A 255 -9.50 -7.91 -15.86
N LEU A 256 -8.34 -7.77 -16.49
CA LEU A 256 -7.61 -6.50 -16.59
C LEU A 256 -8.03 -5.66 -17.81
N VAL A 257 -8.71 -6.26 -18.79
CA VAL A 257 -8.79 -5.70 -20.14
C VAL A 257 -10.21 -5.38 -20.57
N SER A 258 -11.20 -6.19 -20.18
CA SER A 258 -12.60 -6.00 -20.58
C SER A 258 -13.23 -4.78 -19.90
N ARG A 259 -14.22 -4.16 -20.57
CA ARG A 259 -14.95 -2.98 -20.10
C ARG A 259 -16.36 -3.32 -19.64
#